data_AF-A0AAU3A7X4-F1
#
_entry.id   AF-A0AAU3A7X4-F1
#
_cell.length_a   1.000
_cell.length_b   1.000
_cell.length_c   1.000
_cell.angle_alpha   90.00
_cell.angle_beta   90.00
_cell.angle_gamma   90.00
#
_symmetry.space_group_name_H-M   'P 1'
#
loop_
_entity.id
_entity.type
_entity.pdbx_description
1 polymer ?
#
loop_
_entity_poly.entity_id
_entity_poly.type
_entity_poly.pdbx_seq_one_letter_code
_entity_poly.pdbx_strand_id
1 'polypeptide(L)'
;MVSTSSMPSAAQRHGDLDPEADAQGISHLLMAVKRGMEALAWAGSDTAAPERVADQAFAGLPLTAQAWSPQAPRPGPVVSGAS
;
A
#
# COMPACT_ATOMS: atom_id res chain seq x y z
N MET A 1 5.96 -22.67 12.90
CA MET A 1 5.01 -22.03 11.97
C MET A 1 5.33 -20.54 11.95
N VAL A 2 5.94 -20.03 10.87
CA VAL A 2 6.07 -18.59 10.66
C VAL A 2 4.73 -18.10 10.11
N SER A 3 3.99 -17.32 10.90
CA SER A 3 2.77 -16.66 10.44
C SER A 3 3.18 -15.58 9.45
N THR A 4 3.15 -15.90 8.15
CA THR A 4 3.28 -14.92 7.08
C THR A 4 2.08 -13.97 7.18
N SER A 5 2.27 -12.87 7.89
CA SER A 5 1.26 -11.82 8.00
C SER A 5 1.05 -11.27 6.60
N SER A 6 -0.19 -11.31 6.10
CA SER A 6 -0.52 -10.63 4.85
C SER A 6 -0.26 -9.14 5.03
N MET A 7 0.18 -8.46 3.96
CA MET A 7 0.48 -7.02 4.01
C MET A 7 -0.65 -6.15 4.61
N PRO A 8 -1.95 -6.37 4.34
CA PRO A 8 -3.00 -5.57 4.97
C PRO A 8 -3.13 -5.81 6.48
N SER A 9 -2.93 -7.03 6.99
CA SER A 9 -2.87 -7.24 8.44
C SER A 9 -1.65 -6.57 9.08
N ALA A 10 -0.54 -6.46 8.36
CA ALA A 10 0.61 -5.69 8.82
C ALA A 10 0.33 -4.17 8.83
N ALA A 11 -0.35 -3.66 7.80
CA ALA A 11 -0.74 -2.26 7.70
C ALA A 11 -1.77 -1.84 8.76
N GLN A 12 -2.73 -2.70 9.10
CA GLN A 12 -3.64 -2.49 10.24
C GLN A 12 -2.90 -2.43 11.57
N ARG A 13 -1.94 -3.34 11.80
CA ARG A 13 -1.10 -3.31 13.01
C ARG A 13 -0.23 -2.06 13.08
N HIS A 14 0.15 -1.49 11.94
CA HIS A 14 0.88 -0.24 11.87
C HIS A 14 -0.01 1.00 12.02
N GLY A 15 -1.34 0.84 11.95
CA GLY A 15 -2.33 1.92 12.03
C GLY A 15 -2.63 2.61 10.70
N ASP A 16 -2.14 2.08 9.58
CA ASP A 16 -2.31 2.67 8.24
C ASP A 16 -3.72 2.39 7.67
N LEU A 17 -4.26 1.21 7.96
CA LEU A 17 -5.61 0.79 7.62
C LEU A 17 -6.49 0.78 8.86
N ASP A 18 -7.78 1.08 8.69
CA ASP A 18 -8.77 0.93 9.74
C ASP A 18 -8.72 -0.50 10.33
N PRO A 19 -8.66 -0.64 11.67
CA PRO A 19 -8.46 -1.94 12.32
C PRO A 19 -9.66 -2.87 12.21
N GLU A 20 -10.86 -2.35 11.96
CA GLU A 20 -12.09 -3.12 11.75
C GLU A 20 -12.30 -3.48 10.26
N ALA A 21 -11.46 -2.95 9.36
CA ALA A 21 -11.55 -3.24 7.95
C ALA A 21 -11.31 -4.73 7.63
N ASP A 22 -12.02 -5.26 6.64
CA ASP A 22 -11.83 -6.63 6.16
C ASP A 22 -10.49 -6.77 5.42
N ALA A 23 -9.44 -7.13 6.16
CA ALA A 23 -8.09 -7.30 5.64
C ALA A 23 -8.00 -8.39 4.54
N GLN A 24 -8.86 -9.41 4.61
CA GLN A 24 -8.88 -10.47 3.62
C GLN A 24 -9.55 -10.00 2.34
N GLY A 25 -10.70 -9.30 2.43
CA GLY A 25 -11.34 -8.63 1.32
C GLY A 25 -10.42 -7.63 0.62
N ILE A 26 -9.69 -6.81 1.38
CA ILE A 26 -8.68 -5.88 0.85
C ILE A 26 -7.55 -6.63 0.13
N SER A 27 -7.05 -7.74 0.71
CA SER A 27 -6.04 -8.58 0.05
C SER A 27 -6.51 -9.09 -1.32
N HIS A 28 -7.75 -9.58 -1.38
CA HIS A 28 -8.33 -10.09 -2.62
C HIS A 28 -8.55 -8.98 -3.65
N LEU A 29 -9.00 -7.80 -3.22
CA LEU A 29 -9.15 -6.63 -4.09
C LEU A 29 -7.80 -6.23 -4.70
N LEU A 30 -6.76 -6.08 -3.89
CA LEU A 30 -5.43 -5.70 -4.38
C LEU A 30 -4.86 -6.74 -5.35
N MET A 31 -5.09 -8.03 -5.08
CA MET A 31 -4.70 -9.10 -6.00
C MET A 31 -5.46 -9.02 -7.32
N ALA A 32 -6.77 -8.78 -7.28
CA ALA A 32 -7.59 -8.62 -8.49
C ALA A 32 -7.11 -7.43 -9.35
N VAL A 33 -6.85 -6.28 -8.71
CA VAL A 33 -6.33 -5.08 -9.38
C VAL A 33 -4.97 -5.37 -10.03
N LYS A 34 -4.03 -5.99 -9.30
CA LYS A 34 -2.72 -6.40 -9.83
C LYS A 34 -2.85 -7.29 -11.06
N ARG A 35 -3.71 -8.30 -11.01
CA ARG A 35 -3.94 -9.22 -12.14
C ARG A 35 -4.62 -8.53 -13.33
N GLY A 36 -5.55 -7.61 -13.07
CA GLY A 36 -6.17 -6.78 -14.11
C GLY A 36 -5.13 -5.89 -14.83
N MET A 37 -4.22 -5.26 -14.09
CA MET A 37 -3.13 -4.48 -14.67
C MET A 37 -2.17 -5.33 -15.50
N GLU A 38 -1.80 -6.52 -15.02
CA GLU A 38 -0.99 -7.48 -15.79
C GLU A 38 -1.67 -7.86 -17.12
N ALA A 39 -2.99 -8.11 -17.09
CA ALA A 39 -3.76 -8.46 -18.29
C ALA A 39 -3.89 -7.30 -19.29
N LEU A 40 -4.09 -6.07 -18.80
CA LEU A 40 -4.14 -4.87 -19.64
C LEU A 40 -2.79 -4.59 -20.32
N ALA A 41 -1.69 -4.75 -19.58
CA ALA A 41 -0.34 -4.63 -20.12
C ALA A 41 -0.08 -5.69 -21.21
N TRP A 42 -0.52 -6.94 -20.98
CA TRP A 42 -0.43 -8.00 -21.98
C TRP A 42 -1.26 -7.70 -23.24
N ALA A 43 -2.41 -7.05 -23.09
CA ALA A 43 -3.27 -6.64 -24.20
C ALA A 43 -2.75 -5.43 -24.99
N GLY A 44 -1.57 -4.87 -24.64
CA GLY A 44 -1.00 -3.71 -25.33
C GLY A 44 -1.71 -2.38 -25.02
N SER A 45 -2.42 -2.31 -23.88
CA SER A 45 -3.08 -1.07 -23.45
C SER A 45 -2.07 -0.01 -23.01
N ASP A 46 -2.38 1.26 -23.27
CA ASP A 46 -1.48 2.40 -23.01
C ASP A 46 -1.10 2.54 -21.52
N THR A 47 0.18 2.79 -21.27
CA THR A 47 0.86 2.87 -19.97
C THR A 47 0.40 4.02 -19.05
N ALA A 48 -0.43 4.93 -19.53
CA ALA A 48 -1.09 5.96 -18.72
C ALA A 48 -2.34 5.46 -17.97
N ALA A 49 -2.91 4.31 -18.37
CA ALA A 49 -4.06 3.69 -17.70
C ALA A 49 -3.76 3.02 -16.34
N PRO A 50 -2.63 2.29 -16.16
CA PRO A 50 -2.28 1.64 -14.90
C PRO A 50 -2.15 2.58 -13.70
N GLU A 51 -1.55 3.77 -13.89
CA GLU A 51 -1.34 4.74 -12.81
C GLU A 51 -2.69 5.27 -12.31
N ARG A 52 -3.58 5.65 -13.24
CA ARG A 52 -4.96 6.05 -12.90
C ARG A 52 -5.77 4.93 -12.24
N VAL A 53 -5.60 3.69 -12.69
CA VAL A 53 -6.28 2.52 -12.10
C VAL A 53 -5.77 2.27 -10.68
N ALA A 54 -4.46 2.41 -10.46
CA ALA A 54 -3.87 2.31 -9.14
C ALA A 54 -4.40 3.42 -8.21
N ASP A 55 -4.38 4.69 -8.64
CA ASP A 55 -4.93 5.81 -7.88
C ASP A 55 -6.39 5.59 -7.48
N GLN A 56 -7.24 5.12 -8.41
CA GLN A 56 -8.63 4.83 -8.11
C GLN A 56 -8.80 3.67 -7.13
N ALA A 57 -7.97 2.63 -7.23
CA ALA A 57 -7.99 1.53 -6.28
C ALA A 57 -7.56 1.99 -4.88
N PHE A 58 -6.52 2.82 -4.77
CA PHE A 58 -6.05 3.38 -3.51
C PHE A 58 -7.04 4.35 -2.88
N ALA A 59 -7.75 5.16 -3.67
CA ALA A 59 -8.80 6.06 -3.18
C ALA A 59 -9.99 5.34 -2.54
N GLY A 60 -10.22 4.07 -2.89
CA GLY A 60 -11.28 3.24 -2.32
C GLY A 60 -10.90 2.49 -1.03
N LEU A 61 -9.64 2.58 -0.57
CA LEU A 61 -9.20 1.88 0.63
C LEU A 61 -9.66 2.60 1.91
N PRO A 62 -9.99 1.86 2.99
CA PRO A 62 -10.31 2.43 4.29
C PRO A 62 -9.03 2.86 5.02
N LEU A 63 -8.41 3.93 4.53
CA LEU A 63 -7.20 4.52 5.08
C LEU A 63 -7.51 5.32 6.34
N THR A 64 -6.62 5.26 7.33
CA THR A 64 -6.69 6.14 8.49
C THR A 64 -5.99 7.48 8.20
N ALA A 65 -6.20 8.47 9.08
CA ALA A 65 -5.46 9.74 9.01
C ALA A 65 -3.93 9.57 9.14
N GLN A 66 -3.47 8.44 9.71
CA GLN A 66 -2.04 8.15 9.85
C GLN A 66 -1.39 7.81 8.51
N ALA A 67 -2.09 7.09 7.62
CA ALA A 67 -1.62 6.82 6.26
C ALA A 67 -1.38 8.10 5.44
N TRP A 68 -2.10 9.17 5.77
CA TRP A 68 -2.01 10.47 5.11
C TRP A 68 -0.99 11.41 5.74
N SER A 69 -0.34 11.02 6.85
CA SER A 69 0.71 11.83 7.45
C SER A 69 1.95 11.75 6.57
N PRO A 70 2.35 12.82 5.85
CA PRO A 70 3.58 12.79 5.07
C PRO A 70 4.71 12.46 6.03
N GLN A 71 5.35 11.32 5.81
CA GLN A 71 6.39 10.79 6.67
C GLN A 71 7.41 11.91 6.94
N ALA A 72 7.43 12.42 8.17
CA ALA A 72 8.35 13.50 8.53
C ALA A 72 9.76 13.07 8.13
N PRO A 73 10.54 13.92 7.44
CA PRO A 73 11.87 13.56 6.96
C PRO A 73 12.67 12.98 8.12
N ARG A 74 13.05 11.70 8.01
CA ARG A 74 13.80 11.03 9.06
C ARG A 74 15.05 11.87 9.33
N PRO A 75 15.29 12.32 10.58
CA PRO A 75 16.52 13.04 10.89
C PRO A 75 17.69 12.14 10.49
N GLY A 76 18.53 12.65 9.58
CA GLY A 76 19.70 11.93 9.09
C GLY A 76 20.63 11.54 10.26
N PRO A 77 21.50 10.54 10.07
CA PRO A 77 22.41 10.10 11.12
C PRO A 77 23.26 11.30 11.57
N VAL A 78 23.09 11.70 12.83
CA VAL A 78 23.96 12.69 13.46
C VAL A 78 25.35 12.06 13.56
N VAL A 79 26.24 12.42 12.65
CA VAL A 79 27.65 12.05 12.76
C VAL A 79 28.20 12.85 13.94
N SER A 80 28.26 12.19 15.10
CA SER A 80 28.93 12.72 16.27
C SER A 80 30.43 12.61 16.02
N GLY A 81 31.01 13.65 15.40
CA GLY A 81 32.45 13.79 15.25
C GLY A 81 33.07 13.91 16.65
N ALA A 82 33.67 12.83 17.13
CA ALA A 82 34.59 12.88 18.25
C ALA A 82 35.96 13.36 17.71
N SER A 83 36.45 14.43 18.33
CA SER A 83 37.77 15.05 18.12
C SER A 83 38.93 14.13 18.45
#